data_AF-A0A3P7MCB3-F1
#
_entry.id   AF-A0A3P7MCB3-F1
#
_cell.length_a   1.000
_cell.length_b   1.000
_cell.length_c   1.000
_cell.angle_alpha   90.00
_cell.angle_beta   90.00
_cell.angle_gamma   90.00
#
_symmetry.space_group_name_H-M   'P 1'
#
loop_
_entity.id
_entity.type
_entity.pdbx_description
1 polymer ?
#
loop_
_entity_poly.entity_id
_entity_poly.type
_entity_poly.pdbx_seq_one_letter_code
_entity_poly.pdbx_strand_id
1 'polypeptide(L)'
;MARLCRHILTSGSFYPVHPPAEGLPLDYPLWQEHAIFASSPHCLILPSRLRPVIKVTSFLCGSSILTCDVRQQGPLGWDLCVNPGFVSRTAGNGSYARLVLSHGSSAEENSNLDATGDVPSAMESQADSTISASQQQQQQQPISAEGEVVQL
;
A
#
# COMPACT_ATOMS: atom_id res chain seq x y z
N MET A 1 12.28 -0.74 -14.56
CA MET A 1 10.96 -0.82 -13.88
C MET A 1 10.74 0.32 -12.88
N ALA A 2 11.58 0.52 -11.86
CA ALA A 2 11.36 1.56 -10.84
C ALA A 2 11.10 2.98 -11.40
N ARG A 3 11.87 3.42 -12.42
CA ARG A 3 11.64 4.72 -13.08
C ARG A 3 10.28 4.81 -13.80
N LEU A 4 9.88 3.74 -14.47
CA LEU A 4 8.58 3.66 -15.17
C LEU A 4 7.43 3.74 -14.16
N CYS A 5 7.52 2.93 -13.10
CA CYS A 5 6.57 2.93 -12.00
C CYS A 5 6.43 4.31 -11.36
N ARG A 6 7.55 4.94 -11.02
CA ARG A 6 7.55 6.30 -10.48
C ARG A 6 6.84 7.26 -11.42
N HIS A 7 7.13 7.19 -12.73
CA HIS A 7 6.50 8.08 -13.70
C HIS A 7 4.97 7.90 -13.74
N ILE A 8 4.50 6.65 -13.80
CA ILE A 8 3.07 6.31 -13.77
C ILE A 8 2.43 6.84 -12.48
N LEU A 9 3.00 6.55 -11.32
CA LEU A 9 2.51 7.03 -10.02
C LEU A 9 2.47 8.57 -9.95
N THR A 10 3.55 9.26 -10.36
CA THR A 10 3.59 10.73 -10.37
C THR A 10 2.63 11.36 -11.37
N SER A 11 2.34 10.66 -12.47
CA SER A 11 1.43 11.16 -13.49
C SER A 11 -0.04 11.07 -13.08
N GLY A 12 -0.35 10.25 -12.07
CA GLY A 12 -1.73 10.04 -11.63
C GLY A 12 -2.60 9.30 -12.65
N SER A 13 -2.03 8.73 -13.71
CA SER A 13 -2.77 8.07 -14.78
C SER A 13 -2.18 6.70 -15.12
N PHE A 14 -3.04 5.75 -15.50
CA PHE A 14 -2.61 4.44 -15.99
C PHE A 14 -1.86 4.53 -17.33
N TYR A 15 -2.01 5.60 -18.11
CA TYR A 15 -1.34 5.76 -19.40
C TYR A 15 -0.95 7.23 -19.66
N PRO A 16 0.21 7.69 -19.14
CA PRO A 16 0.61 9.09 -19.24
C PRO A 16 1.32 9.48 -20.55
N VAL A 17 1.51 8.54 -21.48
CA VAL A 17 2.28 8.78 -22.71
C VAL A 17 1.40 9.47 -23.75
N HIS A 18 1.85 10.64 -24.22
CA HIS A 18 1.20 11.39 -25.28
C HIS A 18 2.22 11.88 -26.32
N PRO A 19 1.98 11.72 -27.64
CA PRO A 19 0.82 11.05 -28.24
C PRO A 19 0.81 9.53 -27.95
N PRO A 20 -0.36 8.86 -28.06
CA PRO A 20 -0.47 7.41 -27.87
C PRO A 20 0.45 6.64 -28.83
N ALA A 21 0.84 5.44 -28.42
CA ALA A 21 1.63 4.55 -29.28
C ALA A 21 0.92 4.29 -30.62
N GLU A 22 1.69 4.14 -31.69
CA GLU A 22 1.16 3.82 -33.02
C GLU A 22 0.29 2.55 -32.97
N GLY A 23 -0.91 2.63 -33.54
CA GLY A 23 -1.87 1.52 -33.56
C GLY A 23 -2.66 1.32 -32.25
N LEU A 24 -2.48 2.16 -31.24
CA LEU A 24 -3.36 2.17 -30.05
C LEU A 24 -4.50 3.18 -30.24
N PRO A 25 -5.75 2.73 -30.48
CA PRO A 25 -6.90 3.63 -30.48
C PRO A 25 -7.15 4.12 -29.04
N LEU A 26 -6.90 5.40 -28.78
CA LEU A 26 -7.18 6.02 -27.49
C LEU A 26 -8.36 6.99 -27.61
N ASP A 27 -9.43 6.71 -26.85
CA ASP A 27 -10.56 7.61 -26.67
C ASP A 27 -10.24 8.59 -25.52
N TYR A 28 -9.99 9.85 -25.86
CA TYR A 28 -9.56 10.86 -24.87
C TYR A 28 -10.62 11.17 -23.80
N PRO A 29 -11.90 11.42 -24.16
CA PRO A 29 -12.96 11.56 -23.17
C PRO A 29 -13.00 10.42 -22.14
N LEU A 30 -13.04 9.15 -22.59
CA LEU A 30 -13.10 8.00 -21.69
C LEU A 30 -11.80 7.82 -20.88
N TRP A 31 -10.64 8.12 -21.48
CA TRP A 31 -9.36 8.07 -20.80
C TRP A 31 -9.28 9.10 -19.66
N GLN A 32 -9.74 10.33 -19.89
CA GLN A 32 -9.75 11.37 -18.85
C GLN A 32 -10.68 11.03 -17.68
N GLU A 33 -11.79 10.34 -17.96
CA GLU A 33 -12.76 9.96 -16.93
C GLU A 33 -12.35 8.70 -16.14
N HIS A 34 -11.72 7.72 -16.80
CA HIS A 34 -11.55 6.38 -16.22
C HIS A 34 -10.10 5.91 -16.08
N ALA A 35 -9.13 6.55 -16.74
CA ALA A 35 -7.73 6.14 -16.69
C ALA A 35 -6.88 6.97 -15.70
N ILE A 36 -7.54 7.65 -14.75
CA ILE A 36 -6.92 8.44 -13.68
C ILE A 36 -7.02 7.66 -12.37
N PHE A 37 -5.99 7.77 -11.52
CA PHE A 37 -6.01 7.18 -10.20
C PHE A 37 -6.95 7.95 -9.28
N ALA A 38 -7.91 7.24 -8.66
CA ALA A 38 -8.72 7.80 -7.58
C ALA A 38 -7.87 8.11 -6.32
N SER A 39 -6.82 7.32 -6.10
CA SER A 39 -5.81 7.49 -5.04
C SER A 39 -4.51 6.78 -5.41
N SER A 40 -3.39 7.09 -4.76
CA SER A 40 -2.13 6.38 -5.01
C SER A 40 -2.26 4.90 -4.64
N PRO A 41 -2.04 3.96 -5.58
CA PRO A 41 -2.20 2.54 -5.29
C PRO A 41 -1.03 2.02 -4.42
N HIS A 42 -1.34 1.19 -3.42
CA HIS A 42 -0.33 0.47 -2.64
C HIS A 42 0.42 -0.61 -3.47
N CYS A 43 -0.22 -1.11 -4.51
CA CYS A 43 0.40 -2.08 -5.41
C CYS A 43 0.01 -1.77 -6.86
N LEU A 44 1.01 -1.60 -7.72
CA LEU A 44 0.86 -1.33 -9.13
C LEU A 44 1.34 -2.53 -9.94
N ILE A 45 0.39 -3.22 -10.58
CA ILE A 45 0.65 -4.37 -11.44
C ILE A 45 0.71 -3.88 -12.89
N LEU A 46 1.86 -4.05 -13.54
CA LEU A 46 2.14 -3.61 -14.91
C LEU A 46 2.62 -4.80 -15.76
N PRO A 47 1.70 -5.61 -16.30
CA PRO A 47 2.05 -6.68 -17.23
C PRO A 47 2.75 -6.13 -18.46
N SER A 48 3.90 -6.71 -18.82
CA SER A 48 4.64 -6.28 -20.01
C SER A 48 5.56 -7.38 -20.55
N ARG A 49 6.06 -7.18 -21.77
CA ARG A 49 7.12 -7.99 -22.38
C ARG A 49 8.49 -7.77 -21.74
N LEU A 50 8.64 -6.88 -20.76
CA LEU A 50 9.88 -6.70 -20.04
C LEU A 50 10.20 -7.94 -19.17
N ARG A 51 11.40 -7.97 -18.59
CA ARG A 51 11.77 -9.02 -17.63
C ARG A 51 10.80 -8.98 -16.43
N PRO A 52 10.22 -10.12 -16.03
CA PRO A 52 9.36 -10.19 -14.84
C PRO A 52 10.12 -9.69 -13.59
N VAL A 53 9.47 -8.89 -12.76
CA VAL A 53 10.12 -8.29 -11.58
C VAL A 53 9.09 -7.82 -10.56
N ILE A 54 9.41 -7.98 -9.27
CA ILE A 54 8.74 -7.33 -8.15
C ILE A 54 9.71 -6.31 -7.55
N LYS A 55 9.29 -5.07 -7.37
CA LYS A 55 10.17 -3.99 -6.90
C LYS A 55 9.42 -3.00 -6.04
N VAL A 56 9.93 -2.74 -4.84
CA VAL A 56 9.43 -1.68 -3.97
C VAL A 56 9.95 -0.34 -4.51
N THR A 57 9.03 0.61 -4.70
CA THR A 57 9.34 2.01 -4.97
C THR A 57 8.89 2.85 -3.78
N SER A 58 9.79 3.64 -3.19
CA SER A 58 9.40 4.64 -2.21
C SER A 58 9.11 5.96 -2.94
N PHE A 59 7.91 6.50 -2.77
CA PHE A 59 7.49 7.78 -3.36
C PHE A 59 8.15 8.98 -2.68
N LEU A 60 8.59 8.85 -1.43
CA LEU A 60 8.88 10.00 -0.56
C LEU A 60 10.34 10.23 -0.23
N CYS A 61 11.24 9.29 -0.56
CA CYS A 61 12.67 9.58 -0.47
C CYS A 61 13.12 10.29 -1.75
N GLY A 62 12.94 11.62 -1.76
CA GLY A 62 13.58 12.49 -2.73
C GLY A 62 15.08 12.25 -2.72
N SER A 63 15.64 11.95 -3.90
CA SER A 63 17.08 11.97 -4.18
C SER A 63 18.03 11.42 -3.11
N SER A 64 18.00 10.11 -2.84
CA SER A 64 19.26 9.39 -2.61
C SER A 64 19.07 7.89 -2.77
N ILE A 65 19.83 7.29 -3.69
CA ILE A 65 20.15 5.87 -3.59
C ILE A 65 21.01 5.77 -2.34
N LEU A 66 20.43 5.29 -1.25
CA LEU A 66 21.06 4.48 -0.19
C LEU A 66 20.03 4.34 0.94
N THR A 67 19.73 3.08 1.28
CA THR A 67 19.01 2.64 2.49
C THR A 67 17.64 3.27 2.73
N CYS A 68 16.59 2.71 2.09
CA CYS A 68 15.28 2.71 2.73
C CYS A 68 15.29 1.59 3.78
N ASP A 69 15.45 1.97 5.04
CA ASP A 69 15.25 1.07 6.16
C ASP A 69 13.76 0.71 6.23
N VAL A 70 13.43 -0.57 6.07
CA VAL A 70 12.07 -1.14 6.14
C VAL A 70 11.54 -1.14 7.60
N ARG A 71 12.02 -0.23 8.46
CA ARG A 71 11.67 -0.14 9.87
C ARG A 71 11.07 1.18 10.32
N GLN A 72 11.03 2.21 9.47
CA GLN A 72 10.29 3.44 9.80
C GLN A 72 8.94 3.46 9.08
N GLN A 73 7.95 2.89 9.75
CA GLN A 73 6.54 3.04 9.41
C GLN A 73 6.12 4.50 9.64
N GLY A 74 6.21 5.33 8.61
CA GLY A 74 5.43 6.55 8.46
C GLY A 74 4.25 6.30 7.50
N PRO A 75 3.16 7.09 7.56
CA PRO A 75 1.81 6.71 7.12
C PRO A 75 1.56 6.84 5.61
N LEU A 76 2.53 6.46 4.77
CA LEU A 76 2.41 6.57 3.32
C LEU A 76 2.92 5.27 2.70
N GLY A 77 1.97 4.52 2.13
CA GLY A 77 2.10 3.12 1.76
C GLY A 77 3.34 2.78 0.94
N TRP A 78 3.74 1.52 1.04
CA TRP A 78 4.68 0.93 0.10
C TRP A 78 4.07 1.00 -1.29
N ASP A 79 4.76 1.56 -2.28
CA ASP A 79 4.35 1.39 -3.67
C ASP A 79 5.06 0.14 -4.20
N LEU A 80 4.40 -1.01 -4.16
CA LEU A 80 4.95 -2.20 -4.78
C LEU A 80 4.67 -2.17 -6.27
N CYS A 81 5.71 -2.34 -7.07
CA CYS A 81 5.58 -2.50 -8.49
C CYS A 81 5.82 -3.94 -8.93
N VAL A 82 4.86 -4.49 -9.66
CA VAL A 82 4.90 -5.88 -10.11
C VAL A 82 4.77 -5.95 -11.62
N ASN A 83 5.78 -6.47 -12.30
CA ASN A 83 5.65 -6.98 -13.66
C ASN A 83 5.63 -8.52 -13.59
N PRO A 84 4.47 -9.17 -13.74
CA PRO A 84 4.41 -10.62 -13.75
C PRO A 84 5.01 -11.25 -15.01
N GLY A 85 5.24 -10.46 -16.06
CA GLY A 85 5.51 -10.98 -17.40
C GLY A 85 4.24 -11.54 -18.06
N PHE A 86 4.43 -12.40 -19.07
CA PHE A 86 3.34 -13.09 -19.75
C PHE A 86 3.36 -14.57 -19.40
N VAL A 87 2.17 -15.14 -19.20
CA VAL A 87 1.97 -16.58 -18.93
C VAL A 87 2.46 -17.44 -20.10
N SER A 88 2.41 -16.92 -21.32
CA SER A 88 3.03 -17.56 -22.48
C SER A 88 3.69 -16.50 -23.34
N ARG A 89 5.02 -16.58 -23.49
CA ARG A 89 5.80 -15.64 -24.29
C ARG A 89 6.27 -16.26 -25.61
N THR A 90 6.65 -17.53 -25.53
CA THR A 90 7.06 -18.46 -26.60
C THR A 90 6.83 -19.89 -26.09
N ALA A 91 6.83 -20.90 -26.97
CA ALA A 91 6.65 -22.30 -26.58
C ALA A 91 7.56 -22.68 -25.38
N GLY A 92 6.94 -22.86 -24.21
CA GLY A 92 7.61 -23.29 -22.97
C GLY A 92 8.25 -22.21 -22.09
N ASN A 93 8.06 -20.90 -22.35
CA ASN A 93 8.59 -19.84 -21.47
C ASN A 93 7.48 -18.87 -21.05
N GLY A 94 7.09 -18.94 -19.78
CA GLY A 94 6.10 -18.04 -19.17
C GLY A 94 6.46 -17.66 -17.74
N SER A 95 5.70 -16.74 -17.17
CA SER A 95 5.84 -16.41 -15.74
C SER A 95 4.56 -15.83 -15.15
N TYR A 96 4.45 -15.94 -13.83
CA TYR A 96 3.44 -15.26 -13.03
C TYR A 96 4.07 -14.72 -11.74
N ALA A 97 3.37 -13.83 -11.05
CA ALA A 97 3.78 -13.32 -9.74
C ALA A 97 2.82 -13.85 -8.66
N ARG A 98 3.37 -14.29 -7.52
CA ARG A 98 2.60 -14.63 -6.33
C ARG A 98 2.91 -13.60 -5.25
N LEU A 99 1.87 -13.00 -4.68
CA LEU A 99 1.96 -12.07 -3.56
C LEU A 99 1.25 -12.69 -2.36
N VAL A 100 1.89 -12.62 -1.19
CA VAL A 100 1.31 -13.01 0.09
C VAL A 100 1.21 -11.74 0.94
N LEU A 101 -0.02 -11.38 1.29
CA LEU A 101 -0.32 -10.17 2.04
C LEU A 101 -0.77 -10.54 3.44
N SER A 102 -0.11 -9.96 4.44
CA SER A 102 -0.49 -10.10 5.85
C SER A 102 -1.12 -8.80 6.31
N HIS A 103 -2.38 -8.87 6.76
CA HIS A 103 -3.04 -7.74 7.41
C HIS A 103 -2.73 -7.78 8.90
N GLY A 104 -2.28 -6.66 9.49
CA GLY A 104 -2.18 -6.55 10.93
C GLY A 104 -3.58 -6.51 11.53
N SER A 105 -3.91 -7.40 12.47
CA SER A 105 -5.23 -7.39 13.11
C SER A 105 -5.40 -6.13 13.96
N SER A 106 -6.33 -5.25 13.59
CA SER A 106 -6.86 -4.23 14.50
C SER A 106 -8.19 -4.71 15.08
N ALA A 107 -8.15 -5.51 16.15
CA ALA A 107 -9.35 -5.85 16.91
C ALA A 107 -9.01 -6.25 18.36
N GLU A 108 -9.00 -5.26 19.26
CA GLU A 108 -9.58 -5.47 20.61
C GLU A 108 -11.00 -4.91 20.55
N GLU A 109 -11.98 -5.77 20.31
CA GLU A 109 -13.39 -5.46 20.46
C GLU A 109 -13.73 -5.62 21.96
N ASN A 110 -13.46 -4.58 22.76
CA ASN A 110 -13.90 -4.54 24.15
C ASN A 110 -15.41 -4.30 24.19
N SER A 111 -16.19 -5.36 24.00
CA SER A 111 -17.61 -5.37 24.33
C SER A 111 -17.78 -5.46 25.86
N ASN A 112 -17.60 -4.34 26.56
CA ASN A 112 -18.12 -4.21 27.92
C ASN A 112 -19.49 -3.51 27.81
N LEU A 113 -20.53 -4.33 27.66
CA LEU A 113 -21.92 -3.89 27.69
C LEU A 113 -22.31 -3.55 29.13
N ASP A 114 -22.62 -2.27 29.30
CA ASP A 114 -23.20 -1.62 30.47
C ASP A 114 -24.50 -2.30 30.91
N ALA A 115 -24.60 -2.63 32.20
CA ALA A 115 -25.83 -3.06 32.85
C ALA A 115 -25.96 -2.36 34.22
N THR A 116 -26.55 -1.17 34.17
CA THR A 116 -27.51 -0.58 35.11
C THR A 116 -27.36 -0.81 36.61
N GLY A 117 -27.15 0.29 37.34
CA GLY A 117 -28.01 0.71 38.45
C GLY A 117 -27.47 0.45 39.87
N ASP A 118 -27.03 1.50 40.55
CA ASP A 118 -27.55 1.91 41.87
C ASP A 118 -26.86 3.19 42.38
N VAL A 119 -27.65 4.08 42.99
CA VAL A 119 -27.21 5.31 43.71
C VAL A 119 -27.45 5.06 45.19
N PRO A 120 -26.50 5.43 46.09
CA PRO A 120 -26.84 6.50 47.03
C PRO A 120 -25.68 7.47 47.37
N SER A 121 -26.12 8.67 47.74
CA SER A 121 -25.36 9.82 48.23
C SER A 121 -24.53 9.59 49.51
N ALA A 122 -23.35 10.20 49.60
CA ALA A 122 -22.91 11.07 50.71
C ALA A 122 -21.45 11.55 50.51
N MET A 123 -21.33 12.87 50.33
CA MET A 123 -20.31 13.80 50.86
C MET A 123 -19.08 13.21 51.59
N GLU A 124 -17.85 13.42 51.06
CA GLU A 124 -16.73 14.06 51.78
C GLU A 124 -15.39 14.13 50.98
N SER A 125 -14.85 15.35 50.95
CA SER A 125 -13.42 15.71 51.09
C SER A 125 -12.42 15.54 49.93
N GLN A 126 -11.48 16.48 49.95
CA GLN A 126 -10.39 16.75 49.02
C GLN A 126 -9.32 15.65 49.03
N ALA A 127 -8.76 15.32 47.86
CA ALA A 127 -7.36 14.89 47.75
C ALA A 127 -6.82 15.10 46.33
N ASP A 128 -5.62 15.67 46.32
CA ASP A 128 -4.73 15.99 45.22
C ASP A 128 -4.04 14.73 44.64
N SER A 129 -3.33 14.93 43.52
CA SER A 129 -2.27 14.09 42.94
C SER A 129 -2.60 13.02 41.89
N THR A 130 -2.25 13.38 40.66
CA THR A 130 -1.29 12.67 39.80
C THR A 130 -1.52 11.18 39.55
N ILE A 131 -2.22 10.85 38.46
CA ILE A 131 -2.12 9.54 37.82
C ILE A 131 -1.49 9.72 36.44
N SER A 132 -0.26 9.22 36.35
CA SER A 132 0.62 9.20 35.20
C SER A 132 -0.09 8.62 33.97
N ALA A 133 -0.17 9.41 32.91
CA ALA A 133 -0.54 8.95 31.58
C ALA A 133 0.61 8.09 31.02
N SER A 134 0.62 6.80 31.36
CA SER A 134 1.35 5.79 30.60
C SER A 134 0.64 5.62 29.26
N GLN A 135 1.02 6.47 28.29
CA GLN A 135 0.77 6.24 26.87
C GLN A 135 1.42 4.91 26.48
N GLN A 136 0.65 3.83 26.53
CA GLN A 136 1.00 2.62 25.81
C GLN A 136 0.91 2.95 24.32
N GLN A 137 2.05 3.20 23.70
CA GLN A 137 2.19 3.15 22.25
C GLN A 137 1.82 1.73 21.81
N GLN A 138 0.55 1.51 21.45
CA GLN A 138 0.15 0.33 20.71
C GLN A 138 0.86 0.38 19.36
N GLN A 139 1.96 -0.35 19.29
CA GLN A 139 2.78 -0.52 18.10
C GLN A 139 1.97 -1.40 17.13
N GLN A 140 1.16 -0.76 16.28
CA GLN A 140 0.48 -1.46 15.18
C GLN A 140 1.52 -2.22 14.38
N GLN A 141 1.31 -3.54 14.22
CA GLN A 141 2.22 -4.34 13.41
C GLN A 141 2.10 -3.94 11.93
N PRO A 142 3.22 -3.81 11.21
CA PRO A 142 3.19 -3.39 9.82
C PRO A 142 2.42 -4.40 8.97
N ILE A 143 1.64 -3.90 8.01
CA ILE A 143 1.22 -4.68 6.86
C ILE A 143 2.48 -5.17 6.15
N SER A 144 2.68 -6.48 6.10
CA SER A 144 3.81 -7.11 5.41
C SER A 144 3.35 -7.71 4.10
N ALA A 145 4.13 -7.52 3.04
CA ALA A 145 3.88 -8.09 1.73
C ALA A 145 5.14 -8.82 1.24
N GLU A 146 5.01 -10.13 1.00
CA GLU A 146 6.05 -10.94 0.37
C GLU A 146 5.65 -11.27 -1.06
N GLY A 147 6.62 -11.32 -1.97
CA GLY A 147 6.34 -11.53 -3.38
C GLY A 147 7.45 -12.28 -4.11
N GLU A 148 7.06 -13.20 -4.98
CA GLU A 148 7.95 -13.96 -5.85
C GLU A 148 7.43 -14.00 -7.29
N VAL A 149 8.35 -14.03 -8.25
CA VAL A 149 8.05 -14.37 -9.65
C VAL A 149 8.35 -15.84 -9.89
N VAL A 150 7.34 -16.58 -10.34
CA VAL A 150 7.45 -18.01 -10.68
C VAL A 150 7.56 -18.16 -12.20
N GLN A 151 8.52 -18.96 -12.68
CA GLN A 151 8.65 -19.33 -14.10
C GLN A 151 7.79 -20.56 -14.42
N LEU A 152 7.22 -20.58 -15.62
CA LEU A 152 6.41 -21.68 -16.17
C LEU A 152 7.21 -22.50 -17.17
#